data_AF-A0A6A6DWM6-F1
#
_entry.id   AF-A0A6A6DWM6-F1
#
_cell.length_a   1.000
_cell.length_b   1.000
_cell.length_c   1.000
_cell.angle_alpha   90.00
_cell.angle_beta   90.00
_cell.angle_gamma   90.00
#
_symmetry.space_group_name_H-M   'P 1'
#
loop_
_entity.id
_entity.type
_entity.pdbx_description
1 polymer ?
#
loop_
_entity_poly.entity_id
_entity_poly.type
_entity_poly.pdbx_seq_one_letter_code
_entity_poly.pdbx_strand_id
1 'polypeptide(L)' 'MSIGSALPQTLEGHSGSVLAMTFLLDGKVLASGSGNETVKLWDAGTGAAL' A
#
# COMPACT_ATOMS: atom_id res chain seq x y z
N MET A 1 8.34 -18.30 -21.91
CA MET A 1 8.95 -17.23 -21.10
C MET A 1 8.02 -16.03 -21.14
N SER A 2 7.33 -15.70 -20.06
CA SER A 2 6.56 -14.46 -19.97
C SER A 2 7.46 -13.45 -19.26
N ILE A 3 7.94 -12.43 -19.97
CA ILE A 3 8.50 -11.24 -19.34
C ILE A 3 7.32 -10.37 -18.93
N GLY A 4 6.61 -10.79 -17.88
CA GLY A 4 5.53 -9.99 -17.30
C GLY A 4 6.13 -8.73 -16.70
N SER A 5 6.10 -7.62 -17.43
CA SER A 5 6.44 -6.31 -16.88
C SER A 5 5.27 -5.85 -16.02
N ALA A 6 5.24 -6.25 -14.75
CA ALA A 6 4.33 -5.64 -13.79
C ALA A 6 4.81 -4.21 -13.54
N LEU A 7 3.99 -3.24 -13.93
CA LEU A 7 4.24 -1.84 -13.60
C LEU A 7 3.95 -1.63 -12.11
N PRO A 8 4.79 -0.86 -11.39
CA PRO A 8 4.51 -0.52 -10.00
C PRO A 8 3.19 0.25 -9.91
N GLN A 9 2.35 -0.11 -8.94
CA GLN A 9 1.10 0.58 -8.65
C GLN A 9 1.32 1.63 -7.57
N THR A 10 0.86 2.85 -7.83
CA THR A 10 0.83 3.92 -6.83
C THR A 10 -0.44 3.81 -5.99
N LEU A 11 -0.30 3.83 -4.66
CA LEU A 11 -1.43 3.81 -3.73
C LEU A 11 -1.73 5.25 -3.30
N GLU A 12 -2.82 5.81 -3.83
CA GLU A 12 -3.23 7.18 -3.58
C GLU A 12 -4.31 7.25 -2.50
N GLY A 13 -4.19 8.19 -1.57
CA GLY A 13 -5.26 8.44 -0.61
C GLY A 13 -4.86 9.18 0.67
N HIS A 14 -3.59 9.14 1.07
CA HIS A 14 -3.13 10.00 2.16
C HIS A 14 -3.06 11.45 1.68
N SER A 15 -3.58 12.37 2.48
CA SER A 15 -3.47 13.82 2.22
C SER A 15 -2.17 14.43 2.74
N GLY A 16 -1.34 13.66 3.46
CA GLY A 16 -0.03 14.07 3.94
C GLY A 16 1.04 13.00 3.69
N SER A 17 2.29 13.34 3.99
CA SER A 17 3.45 12.43 3.81
C SER A 17 3.24 11.10 4.51
N VAL A 18 3.55 10.00 3.81
CA VAL A 18 3.61 8.67 4.41
C VAL A 18 4.92 8.58 5.20
N LEU A 19 4.81 8.33 6.50
CA LEU A 19 5.94 8.31 7.43
C LEU A 19 6.36 6.90 7.83
N ALA A 20 5.46 5.93 7.73
CA ALA A 20 5.71 4.54 8.09
C ALA A 20 4.89 3.58 7.22
N MET A 21 5.43 2.38 6.99
CA MET A 21 4.74 1.29 6.31
C MET A 21 5.07 -0.05 6.95
N THR A 22 4.11 -0.96 6.99
CA THR A 22 4.33 -2.35 7.39
C THR A 22 3.41 -3.32 6.65
N PHE A 23 3.89 -4.54 6.43
CA PHE A 23 3.08 -5.63 5.90
C PHE A 23 2.51 -6.47 7.05
N LEU A 24 1.25 -6.89 6.88
CA LEU A 24 0.50 -7.70 7.83
C LEU A 24 -0.07 -8.94 7.13
N LEU A 25 -0.47 -9.93 7.92
CA LEU A 25 -1.21 -11.10 7.46
C LEU A 25 -0.46 -11.86 6.33
N ASP A 26 0.81 -12.18 6.60
CA ASP A 26 1.74 -12.81 5.65
C ASP A 26 1.93 -12.02 4.35
N GLY A 27 1.86 -10.69 4.44
CA GLY A 27 2.06 -9.81 3.29
C GLY A 27 0.82 -9.61 2.41
N LYS A 28 -0.36 -10.06 2.86
CA LYS A 28 -1.63 -9.83 2.14
C LYS A 28 -2.17 -8.43 2.32
N VAL A 29 -1.82 -7.77 3.43
CA VAL A 29 -2.28 -6.42 3.73
C VAL A 29 -1.07 -5.52 3.92
N LEU A 30 -1.09 -4.37 3.28
CA LEU A 30 -0.16 -3.27 3.56
C LEU A 30 -0.88 -2.25 4.46
N ALA A 31 -0.21 -1.81 5.52
CA ALA A 31 -0.64 -0.67 6.32
C ALA A 31 0.33 0.50 6.10
N SER A 32 -0.21 1.69 5.86
CA SER A 32 0.56 2.93 5.74
C SER A 32 0.07 3.97 6.75
N GLY A 33 1.02 4.59 7.47
CA GLY A 33 0.77 5.68 8.40
C GLY A 33 1.23 7.02 7.82
N SER A 34 0.40 8.05 7.94
CA SER A 34 0.69 9.38 7.42
C SER A 34 0.81 10.41 8.54
N GLY A 35 1.60 11.46 8.29
CA GLY A 35 1.74 12.61 9.19
C GLY A 35 0.47 13.43 9.37
N ASN A 36 -0.59 13.15 8.59
CA ASN A 36 -1.93 13.68 8.79
C ASN A 36 -2.77 12.92 9.83
N GLU A 37 -2.11 12.10 10.68
CA GLU A 37 -2.72 11.29 11.74
C GLU A 37 -3.67 10.18 11.25
N THR A 38 -3.54 9.76 9.98
CA THR A 38 -4.35 8.64 9.43
C THR A 38 -3.51 7.40 9.15
N VAL A 39 -4.15 6.24 9.33
CA VAL A 39 -3.67 4.94 8.84
C VAL A 39 -4.60 4.47 7.74
N LYS A 40 -4.03 3.96 6.63
CA LYS A 40 -4.77 3.30 5.56
C LYS A 40 -4.30 1.87 5.40
N LEU A 41 -5.25 0.99 5.05
CA LEU A 41 -5.00 -0.40 4.75
C LEU A 41 -5.22 -0.63 3.25
N TRP A 42 -4.42 -1.52 2.70
CA TRP A 42 -4.45 -1.86 1.29
C TRP A 42 -4.34 -3.37 1.12
N ASP A 43 -5.07 -3.92 0.17
CA ASP A 43 -4.81 -5.26 -0.33
C ASP A 43 -3.47 -5.25 -1.07
N ALA A 44 -2.51 -6.07 -0.66
CA ALA A 44 -1.16 -6.04 -1.22
C ALA A 44 -1.06 -6.65 -2.64
N GLY A 45 -2.03 -7.47 -3.04
CA GLY A 45 -2.04 -8.11 -4.36
C GLY A 45 -2.65 -7.24 -5.46
N THR A 46 -3.63 -6.42 -5.09
CA THR A 46 -4.41 -5.58 -6.01
C THR A 46 -4.18 -4.09 -5.80
N GLY A 47 -3.63 -3.70 -4.65
CA GLY A 47 -3.47 -2.32 -4.17
C GLY A 47 -4.78 -1.56 -4.01
N ALA A 48 -5.91 -2.26 -3.90
CA ALA A 48 -7.18 -1.66 -3.52
C ALA A 48 -7.14 -1.22 -2.05
N ALA A 49 -7.80 -0.10 -1.72
CA ALA A 49 -7.99 0.32 -0.33
C ALA A 49 -8.97 -0.64 0.38
N LEU A 50 -8.68 -0.94 1.65
CA LEU A 50 -9.51 -1.77 2.53
C LEU A 50 -10.26 -0.92 3.57
#